data_AF-A0A4U0UND1-F1
#
_entry.id   AF-A0A4U0UND1-F1
#
_cell.length_a   1.000
_cell.length_b   1.000
_cell.length_c   1.000
_cell.angle_alpha   90.00
_cell.angle_beta   90.00
_cell.angle_gamma   90.00
#
_symmetry.space_group_name_H-M   'P 1'
#
loop_
_entity.id
_entity.type
_entity.pdbx_description
1 polymer ?
#
loop_
_entity_poly.entity_id
_entity_poly.type
_entity_poly.pdbx_seq_one_letter_code
_entity_poly.pdbx_strand_id
1 'polypeptide(L)'
;MRAIQAMLLMAYFLMNDNHASDAYAWAGIHLRQAYAMRLHRDPDIVTPDASVLEKQQRRKLWHAVFHHDTFLTVLLTLPPTATHSDVPVESLADEHELSLDGLDTCLDTHSRVENLMSINVIAPQACEPLRPALPHHIVDPATMKSDVAFMRSMWHLGNLVQENFSSPSSLSLPLANSPRHKDSLVLAFKRLYKSFPAHLTTLDHTILQQQAAQHPRATRQNLFLTSNYYHCLMLLHAAENEPAGVEANIKSALEAAHEAIWAFFKLWALYESEAGVWWVFQHRAFEEALLIAHLLAVPPPMPMPMPQGVGVGVGGVGVGFDAVYVQAKEDVARMLEIMDRNFRYGGSLEMHRTRKEVLKEAFERIVI
;
A
#
# COMPACT_ATOMS: atom_id res chain seq x y z
N MET A 1 16.00 10.72 -17.54
CA MET A 1 15.80 10.03 -16.24
C MET A 1 15.40 10.97 -15.11
N ARG A 2 16.20 12.00 -14.76
CA ARG A 2 15.88 12.95 -13.67
C ARG A 2 14.50 13.60 -13.78
N ALA A 3 14.08 13.97 -14.98
CA ALA A 3 12.73 14.50 -15.21
C ALA A 3 11.62 13.52 -14.79
N ILE A 4 11.74 12.23 -15.14
CA ILE A 4 10.76 11.20 -14.74
C ILE A 4 10.76 11.00 -13.22
N GLN A 5 11.93 11.01 -12.59
CA GLN A 5 12.03 10.95 -11.12
C GLN A 5 11.30 12.13 -10.47
N ALA A 6 11.48 13.35 -10.99
CA ALA A 6 10.77 14.53 -10.49
C ALA A 6 9.26 14.42 -10.71
N MET A 7 8.80 14.01 -11.90
CA MET A 7 7.37 13.83 -12.18
C MET A 7 6.73 12.75 -11.31
N LEU A 8 7.44 11.66 -11.01
CA LEU A 8 6.96 10.63 -10.09
C LEU A 8 6.75 11.20 -8.68
N LEU A 9 7.69 12.00 -8.18
CA LEU A 9 7.58 12.67 -6.89
C LEU A 9 6.46 13.72 -6.88
N MET A 10 6.26 14.45 -7.98
CA MET A 10 5.14 15.37 -8.15
C MET A 10 3.80 14.65 -8.09
N ALA A 11 3.68 13.45 -8.68
CA ALA A 11 2.45 12.68 -8.61
C ALA A 11 2.11 12.28 -7.16
N TYR A 12 3.07 11.77 -6.39
CA TYR A 12 2.86 11.49 -4.96
C TYR A 12 2.45 12.73 -4.16
N PHE A 13 3.04 13.89 -4.49
CA PHE A 13 2.63 15.14 -3.86
C PHE A 13 1.21 15.53 -4.18
N LEU A 14 0.81 15.47 -5.46
CA LEU A 14 -0.57 15.75 -5.86
C LEU A 14 -1.55 14.81 -5.14
N MET A 15 -1.21 13.52 -4.99
CA MET A 15 -2.03 12.61 -4.19
C MET A 15 -2.15 13.08 -2.73
N ASN A 16 -1.03 13.43 -2.10
CA ASN A 16 -1.00 13.90 -0.71
C ASN A 16 -1.72 15.25 -0.52
N ASP A 17 -1.74 16.09 -1.55
CA ASP A 17 -2.52 17.34 -1.60
C ASP A 17 -3.96 17.11 -2.10
N ASN A 18 -4.42 15.86 -2.15
CA ASN A 18 -5.79 15.49 -2.50
C ASN A 18 -6.22 15.74 -3.96
N HIS A 19 -5.27 15.80 -4.87
CA HIS A 19 -5.43 15.92 -6.32
C HIS A 19 -5.14 14.58 -7.02
N ALA A 20 -5.77 13.48 -6.55
CA ALA A 20 -5.49 12.12 -7.03
C ALA A 20 -5.78 11.94 -8.54
N SER A 21 -6.79 12.62 -9.09
CA SER A 21 -7.07 12.61 -10.53
C SER A 21 -5.96 13.28 -11.35
N ASP A 22 -5.41 14.39 -10.86
CA ASP A 22 -4.28 15.05 -11.51
C ASP A 22 -3.03 14.18 -11.39
N ALA A 23 -2.81 13.56 -10.24
CA ALA A 23 -1.73 12.59 -10.04
C ALA A 23 -1.81 11.43 -11.06
N TYR A 24 -3.01 10.91 -11.34
CA TYR A 24 -3.21 9.89 -12.37
C TYR A 24 -2.90 10.40 -13.78
N ALA A 25 -3.33 11.62 -14.13
CA ALA A 25 -2.98 12.23 -15.40
C ALA A 25 -1.46 12.40 -15.58
N TRP A 26 -0.77 12.88 -14.53
CA TRP A 26 0.69 12.98 -14.48
C TRP A 26 1.38 11.62 -14.52
N ALA A 27 0.79 10.60 -13.89
CA ALA A 27 1.28 9.22 -13.95
C ALA A 27 1.36 8.71 -15.39
N GLY A 28 0.29 8.94 -16.16
CA GLY A 28 0.25 8.61 -17.58
C GLY A 28 1.31 9.34 -18.41
N ILE A 29 1.59 10.62 -18.11
CA ILE A 29 2.61 11.41 -18.83
C ILE A 29 4.00 10.82 -18.60
N HIS A 30 4.40 10.64 -17.34
CA HIS A 30 5.75 10.15 -17.04
C HIS A 30 5.95 8.69 -17.46
N LEU A 31 4.87 7.88 -17.48
CA LEU A 31 4.91 6.52 -17.98
C LEU A 31 5.13 6.46 -19.49
N ARG A 32 4.45 7.29 -20.28
CA ARG A 32 4.72 7.39 -21.73
C ARG A 32 6.16 7.80 -22.02
N GLN A 33 6.72 8.69 -21.21
CA GLN A 33 8.14 9.04 -21.30
C GLN A 33 9.07 7.89 -20.88
N ALA A 34 8.70 7.10 -19.86
CA ALA A 34 9.43 5.91 -19.47
C ALA A 34 9.46 4.87 -20.60
N TYR A 35 8.34 4.71 -21.32
CA TYR A 35 8.27 3.91 -22.55
C TYR A 35 9.18 4.48 -23.65
N ALA A 36 9.12 5.79 -23.92
CA ALA A 36 9.95 6.43 -24.94
C ALA A 36 11.46 6.30 -24.67
N MET A 37 11.88 6.36 -23.40
CA MET A 37 13.27 6.13 -22.99
C MET A 37 13.64 4.64 -22.85
N ARG A 38 12.71 3.73 -23.17
CA ARG A 38 12.88 2.27 -23.07
C ARG A 38 13.27 1.78 -21.67
N LEU A 39 12.76 2.42 -20.62
CA LEU A 39 13.00 1.98 -19.24
C LEU A 39 12.37 0.62 -18.93
N HIS A 40 11.28 0.29 -19.62
CA HIS A 40 10.61 -1.00 -19.59
C HIS A 40 11.37 -2.13 -20.30
N ARG A 41 12.53 -1.81 -20.89
CA ARG A 41 13.36 -2.79 -21.59
C ARG A 41 14.58 -3.17 -20.76
N ASP A 42 15.01 -4.44 -20.83
CA ASP A 42 16.22 -4.89 -20.15
C ASP A 42 17.42 -4.04 -20.57
N PRO A 43 18.03 -3.28 -19.63
CA PRO A 43 19.09 -2.34 -19.98
C PRO A 43 20.38 -3.04 -20.44
N ASP A 44 20.56 -4.34 -20.18
CA ASP A 44 21.66 -5.12 -20.76
C ASP A 44 21.50 -5.34 -22.28
N ILE A 45 20.27 -5.24 -22.79
CA ILE A 45 19.95 -5.39 -24.22
C ILE A 45 19.90 -4.03 -24.91
N VAL A 46 19.19 -3.05 -24.34
CA VAL A 46 18.93 -1.76 -25.02
C VAL A 46 20.02 -0.72 -24.81
N THR A 47 20.86 -0.88 -23.79
CA THR A 47 21.96 0.02 -23.46
C THR A 47 23.17 -0.78 -22.95
N PRO A 48 23.72 -1.69 -23.78
CA PRO A 48 24.78 -2.61 -23.34
C PRO A 48 26.02 -1.87 -22.83
N ASP A 49 26.36 -0.74 -23.45
CA ASP A 49 27.54 0.08 -23.16
C ASP A 49 27.37 1.01 -21.93
N ALA A 50 26.17 1.06 -21.34
CA ALA A 50 25.93 1.87 -20.14
C ALA A 50 26.63 1.27 -18.92
N SER A 51 27.05 2.12 -17.98
CA SER A 51 27.63 1.67 -16.72
C SER A 51 26.64 0.82 -15.92
N VAL A 52 27.17 -0.06 -15.07
CA VAL A 52 26.38 -0.87 -14.14
C VAL A 52 25.43 0.02 -13.33
N LEU A 53 25.93 1.16 -12.84
CA LEU A 53 25.16 2.13 -12.08
C LEU A 53 23.97 2.68 -12.88
N GLU A 54 24.17 3.09 -14.14
CA GLU A 54 23.09 3.58 -14.99
C GLU A 54 22.04 2.48 -15.23
N LYS A 55 22.47 1.25 -15.52
CA LYS A 55 21.57 0.11 -15.71
C LYS A 55 20.72 -0.14 -14.46
N GLN A 56 21.31 -0.11 -13.26
CA GLN A 56 20.57 -0.26 -12.01
C GLN A 56 19.62 0.92 -11.75
N GLN A 57 20.00 2.16 -12.07
CA GLN A 57 19.12 3.33 -11.97
C GLN A 57 17.91 3.21 -12.90
N ARG A 58 18.10 2.71 -14.13
CA ARG A 58 17.01 2.45 -15.08
C ARG A 58 16.03 1.42 -14.53
N ARG A 59 16.53 0.31 -13.96
CA ARG A 59 15.69 -0.74 -13.32
C ARG A 59 14.89 -0.18 -12.15
N LYS A 60 15.53 0.56 -11.23
CA LYS A 60 14.87 1.20 -10.08
C LYS A 60 13.78 2.17 -10.52
N LEU A 61 14.06 2.99 -11.52
CA LEU A 61 13.11 3.98 -12.02
C LEU A 61 11.92 3.33 -12.72
N TRP A 62 12.16 2.29 -13.54
CA TRP A 62 11.08 1.52 -14.15
C TRP A 62 10.19 0.87 -13.11
N HIS A 63 10.80 0.22 -12.11
CA HIS A 63 10.09 -0.41 -11.00
C HIS A 63 9.18 0.58 -10.26
N ALA A 64 9.70 1.76 -9.94
CA ALA A 64 8.94 2.81 -9.26
C ALA A 64 7.76 3.32 -10.11
N VAL A 65 7.95 3.48 -11.43
CA VAL A 65 6.89 3.87 -12.38
C VAL A 65 5.82 2.78 -12.50
N PHE A 66 6.22 1.52 -12.65
CA PHE A 66 5.32 0.36 -12.72
C PHE A 66 4.48 0.22 -11.46
N HIS A 67 5.13 0.32 -10.29
CA HIS A 67 4.46 0.25 -9.00
C HIS A 67 3.40 1.34 -8.86
N HIS A 68 3.79 2.59 -9.17
CA HIS A 68 2.88 3.73 -9.09
C HIS A 68 1.66 3.53 -10.00
N ASP A 69 1.87 3.15 -11.27
CA ASP A 69 0.78 2.87 -12.21
C ASP A 69 -0.16 1.76 -11.71
N THR A 70 0.40 0.63 -11.30
CA THR A 70 -0.39 -0.55 -10.88
C THR A 70 -1.26 -0.27 -9.67
N PHE A 71 -0.69 0.29 -8.60
CA PHE A 71 -1.44 0.47 -7.35
C PHE A 71 -2.31 1.72 -7.33
N LEU A 72 -1.99 2.74 -8.14
CA LEU A 72 -2.90 3.87 -8.35
C LEU A 72 -4.13 3.44 -9.17
N THR A 73 -3.95 2.57 -10.16
CA THR A 73 -5.04 2.09 -11.02
C THR A 73 -6.00 1.17 -10.30
N VAL A 74 -5.50 0.32 -9.38
CA VAL A 74 -6.37 -0.42 -8.44
C VAL A 74 -7.19 0.55 -7.59
N LEU A 75 -6.52 1.52 -6.97
CA LEU A 75 -7.15 2.46 -6.04
C LEU A 75 -8.21 3.34 -6.70
N LEU A 76 -8.01 3.72 -7.96
CA LEU A 76 -8.96 4.55 -8.70
C LEU A 76 -9.90 3.74 -9.61
N THR A 77 -9.77 2.41 -9.65
CA THR A 77 -10.48 1.53 -10.60
C THR A 77 -10.30 1.94 -12.07
N LEU A 78 -9.09 2.38 -12.43
CA LEU A 78 -8.72 2.85 -13.76
C LEU A 78 -7.85 1.81 -14.50
N PRO A 79 -7.72 1.86 -15.84
CA PRO A 79 -6.93 0.89 -16.58
C PRO A 79 -5.41 1.04 -16.32
N PRO A 80 -4.66 -0.06 -16.14
CA PRO A 80 -3.21 -0.02 -16.05
C PRO A 80 -2.60 0.32 -17.42
N THR A 81 -1.50 1.08 -17.41
CA THR A 81 -0.80 1.48 -18.63
C THR A 81 0.58 0.83 -18.73
N ALA A 82 1.17 0.41 -17.61
CA ALA A 82 2.50 -0.22 -17.56
C ALA A 82 2.44 -1.74 -17.83
N THR A 83 1.90 -2.13 -19.00
CA THR A 83 1.55 -3.53 -19.35
C THR A 83 2.61 -4.29 -20.13
N HIS A 84 3.66 -3.61 -20.59
CA HIS A 84 4.72 -4.21 -21.40
C HIS A 84 6.08 -3.97 -20.73
N SER A 85 6.78 -5.06 -20.38
CA SER A 85 8.12 -5.04 -19.77
C SER A 85 8.86 -6.34 -20.06
N ASP A 86 10.16 -6.28 -20.31
CA ASP A 86 11.05 -7.44 -20.28
C ASP A 86 12.19 -7.29 -19.26
N VAL A 87 12.12 -6.28 -18.37
CA VAL A 87 13.11 -6.07 -17.30
C VAL A 87 13.05 -7.22 -16.28
N PRO A 88 14.12 -8.03 -16.13
CA PRO A 88 14.15 -9.07 -15.11
C PRO A 88 14.37 -8.45 -13.72
N VAL A 89 13.38 -8.60 -12.83
CA VAL A 89 13.45 -8.05 -11.47
C VAL A 89 14.60 -8.62 -10.65
N GLU A 90 15.01 -9.87 -10.93
CA GLU A 90 16.12 -10.50 -10.22
C GLU A 90 17.48 -9.89 -10.58
N SER A 91 17.58 -9.16 -11.69
CA SER A 91 18.77 -8.39 -12.08
C SER A 91 18.85 -7.01 -11.39
N LEU A 92 17.82 -6.63 -10.62
CA LEU A 92 17.89 -5.46 -9.74
C LEU A 92 18.80 -5.77 -8.57
N ALA A 93 20.03 -5.29 -8.61
CA ALA A 93 21.06 -5.56 -7.62
C ALA A 93 21.56 -4.29 -6.96
N ASP A 94 22.22 -4.48 -5.82
CA ASP A 94 22.95 -3.40 -5.15
C ASP A 94 24.40 -3.35 -5.64
N GLU A 95 24.57 -2.96 -6.90
CA GLU A 95 25.91 -2.72 -7.45
C GLU A 95 26.20 -1.22 -7.38
N HIS A 96 26.69 -0.80 -6.22
CA HIS A 96 27.44 0.43 -6.09
C HIS A 96 28.83 0.14 -6.68
N GLU A 97 29.01 0.33 -7.99
CA GLU A 97 30.35 0.73 -8.41
C GLU A 97 30.57 2.07 -7.71
N LEU A 98 31.44 2.07 -6.70
CA LEU A 98 32.22 3.23 -6.32
C LEU A 98 32.95 3.65 -7.59
N SER A 99 32.25 4.35 -8.48
CA SER A 99 32.85 5.11 -9.54
C SER A 99 33.66 6.18 -8.82
N LEU A 100 34.92 5.84 -8.57
CA LEU A 100 36.00 6.80 -8.30
C LEU A 100 36.13 7.81 -9.47
N ASP A 101 35.44 7.58 -10.59
CA ASP A 101 35.31 8.51 -11.71
C ASP A 101 34.20 9.57 -11.51
N GLY A 102 33.47 9.52 -10.39
CA GLY A 102 32.40 10.46 -10.05
C GLY A 102 32.76 11.47 -8.96
N LEU A 103 34.05 11.74 -8.71
CA LEU A 103 34.50 12.90 -7.94
C LEU A 103 34.28 14.18 -8.76
N ASP A 104 33.06 14.39 -9.25
CA ASP A 104 32.65 15.67 -9.78
C ASP A 104 32.76 16.66 -8.63
N THR A 105 33.67 17.60 -8.82
CA THR A 105 34.15 18.53 -7.82
C THR A 105 33.05 19.56 -7.55
N CYS A 106 32.00 19.18 -6.83
CA CYS A 106 31.10 20.14 -6.18
C CYS A 106 31.78 20.64 -4.91
N LEU A 107 32.88 21.37 -5.09
CA LEU A 107 33.40 22.27 -4.07
C LEU A 107 32.34 23.36 -3.81
N ASP A 108 31.94 23.47 -2.54
CA ASP A 108 31.47 24.70 -1.90
C ASP A 108 30.24 25.43 -2.45
N THR A 109 29.15 24.71 -2.73
CA THR A 109 27.81 25.31 -2.60
C THR A 109 26.77 24.26 -2.19
N HIS A 110 26.81 23.84 -0.91
CA HIS A 110 25.61 23.27 -0.28
C HIS A 110 24.59 24.38 -0.08
N SER A 111 23.95 24.83 -1.16
CA SER A 111 22.69 25.53 -1.04
C SER A 111 21.74 24.58 -0.33
N ARG A 112 21.13 25.07 0.76
CA ARG A 112 20.11 24.35 1.50
C ARG A 112 18.95 24.10 0.53
N VAL A 113 18.96 22.99 -0.19
CA VAL A 113 17.84 22.60 -1.04
C VAL A 113 16.72 22.25 -0.09
N GLU A 114 15.87 23.24 0.21
CA GLU A 114 14.65 23.01 0.94
C GLU A 114 13.81 22.04 0.11
N ASN A 115 13.68 20.82 0.61
CA ASN A 115 12.77 19.86 0.02
C ASN A 115 11.35 20.32 0.33
N LEU A 116 10.80 21.17 -0.53
CA LEU A 116 9.42 21.67 -0.44
C LEU A 116 8.39 20.54 -0.48
N MET A 117 8.80 19.34 -0.90
CA MET A 117 8.00 18.12 -0.93
C MET A 117 8.13 17.28 0.35
N SER A 118 8.90 17.76 1.34
CA SER A 118 9.06 17.08 2.63
C SER A 118 7.75 17.10 3.41
N ILE A 119 7.48 16.02 4.16
CA ILE A 119 6.34 15.94 5.08
C ILE A 119 6.36 17.12 6.07
N ASN A 120 7.55 17.59 6.48
CA ASN A 120 7.69 18.75 7.37
C ASN A 120 7.20 20.07 6.75
N VAL A 121 7.18 20.17 5.42
CA VAL A 121 6.66 21.34 4.68
C VAL A 121 5.16 21.20 4.43
N ILE A 122 4.68 19.98 4.18
CA ILE A 122 3.25 19.67 3.92
C ILE A 122 2.43 19.72 5.22
N ALA A 123 2.96 19.17 6.32
CA ALA A 123 2.39 19.20 7.65
C ALA A 123 3.44 19.73 8.66
N PRO A 124 3.47 21.05 8.89
CA PRO A 124 4.43 21.67 9.81
C PRO A 124 4.28 21.09 11.22
N GLN A 125 5.31 20.39 11.70
CA GLN A 125 5.37 19.94 13.09
C GLN A 125 5.80 21.09 14.02
N ALA A 126 5.48 20.97 15.32
CA ALA A 126 6.10 21.82 16.34
C ALA A 126 7.63 21.76 16.18
N CYS A 127 8.28 22.92 16.26
CA CYS A 127 9.68 23.17 15.90
C CYS A 127 10.66 22.18 16.56
N GLU A 128 10.85 21.00 15.95
CA GLU A 128 11.98 20.14 16.26
C GLU A 128 13.20 20.66 15.48
N PRO A 129 14.37 20.75 16.13
CA PRO A 129 15.59 21.12 15.44
C PRO A 129 15.85 20.12 14.32
N LEU A 130 15.84 20.60 13.07
CA LEU A 130 16.15 19.81 11.88
C LEU A 130 17.50 19.13 12.11
N ARG A 131 17.50 17.80 12.13
CA ARG A 131 18.77 17.05 12.13
C ARG A 131 19.58 17.49 10.90
N PRO A 132 20.92 17.61 11.01
CA PRO A 132 21.76 17.90 9.85
C PRO A 132 21.41 16.94 8.71
N ALA A 133 21.27 17.47 7.49
CA ALA A 133 21.08 16.64 6.32
C ALA A 133 22.27 15.68 6.22
N LEU A 134 22.04 14.39 6.48
CA LEU A 134 23.01 13.35 6.13
C LEU A 134 23.17 13.40 4.59
N PRO A 135 24.40 13.20 4.06
CA PRO A 135 24.62 13.17 2.63
C PRO A 135 23.63 12.19 2.00
N HIS A 136 22.73 12.68 1.14
CA HIS A 136 21.62 11.91 0.54
C HIS A 136 22.09 10.72 -0.31
N HIS A 137 23.40 10.57 -0.47
CA HIS A 137 24.08 9.66 -1.38
C HIS A 137 24.66 8.42 -0.67
N ILE A 138 24.71 8.42 0.67
CA ILE A 138 25.31 7.32 1.44
C ILE A 138 24.22 6.64 2.26
N VAL A 139 23.50 5.73 1.61
CA VAL A 139 22.65 4.74 2.30
C VAL A 139 23.58 3.59 2.70
N ASP A 140 23.49 3.13 3.95
CA ASP A 140 24.34 2.02 4.37
C ASP A 140 23.98 0.73 3.60
N PRO A 141 24.95 -0.19 3.37
CA PRO A 141 24.71 -1.38 2.56
C PRO A 141 23.57 -2.28 3.07
N ALA A 142 23.31 -2.31 4.39
CA ALA A 142 22.23 -3.11 4.94
C ALA A 142 20.86 -2.53 4.56
N THR A 143 20.71 -1.20 4.65
CA THR A 143 19.51 -0.50 4.19
C THR A 143 19.31 -0.66 2.68
N MET A 144 20.37 -0.57 1.87
CA MET A 144 20.28 -0.78 0.42
C MET A 144 19.80 -2.19 0.07
N LYS A 145 20.33 -3.21 0.76
CA LYS A 145 19.88 -4.61 0.60
C LYS A 145 18.40 -4.78 0.99
N SER A 146 17.97 -4.14 2.07
CA SER A 146 16.55 -4.11 2.48
C SER A 146 15.67 -3.46 1.41
N ASP A 147 16.11 -2.33 0.84
CA ASP A 147 15.38 -1.63 -0.23
C ASP A 147 15.21 -2.50 -1.48
N VAL A 148 16.27 -3.19 -1.91
CA VAL A 148 16.21 -4.10 -3.06
C VAL A 148 15.24 -5.25 -2.81
N ALA A 149 15.27 -5.84 -1.61
CA ALA A 149 14.35 -6.89 -1.24
C ALA A 149 12.88 -6.41 -1.25
N PHE A 150 12.63 -5.21 -0.72
CA PHE A 150 11.31 -4.57 -0.77
C PHE A 150 10.85 -4.31 -2.21
N MET A 151 11.70 -3.72 -3.06
CA MET A 151 11.38 -3.47 -4.46
C MET A 151 11.03 -4.77 -5.18
N ARG A 152 11.85 -5.83 -5.04
CA ARG A 152 11.56 -7.13 -5.65
C ARG A 152 10.21 -7.71 -5.19
N SER A 153 9.91 -7.68 -3.89
CA SER A 153 8.62 -8.13 -3.36
C SER A 153 7.45 -7.35 -3.94
N MET A 154 7.55 -6.01 -4.00
CA MET A 154 6.51 -5.16 -4.58
C MET A 154 6.37 -5.34 -6.10
N TRP A 155 7.43 -5.70 -6.81
CA TRP A 155 7.34 -6.05 -8.24
C TRP A 155 6.47 -7.29 -8.43
N HIS A 156 6.81 -8.36 -7.70
CA HIS A 156 6.11 -9.64 -7.83
C HIS A 156 4.65 -9.52 -7.41
N LEU A 157 4.36 -8.77 -6.34
CA LEU A 157 2.99 -8.43 -5.95
C LEU A 157 2.29 -7.60 -7.03
N GLY A 158 2.97 -6.58 -7.55
CA GLY A 158 2.43 -5.70 -8.60
C GLY A 158 2.04 -6.47 -9.86
N ASN A 159 2.83 -7.44 -10.33
CA ASN A 159 2.45 -8.23 -11.51
C ASN A 159 1.17 -9.04 -11.26
N LEU A 160 1.10 -9.72 -10.11
CA LEU A 160 -0.07 -10.50 -9.75
C LEU A 160 -1.33 -9.62 -9.64
N VAL A 161 -1.17 -8.42 -9.08
CA VAL A 161 -2.25 -7.43 -8.95
C VAL A 161 -2.65 -6.85 -10.29
N GLN A 162 -1.71 -6.43 -11.13
CA GLN A 162 -2.01 -5.83 -12.44
C GLN A 162 -2.83 -6.79 -13.32
N GLU A 163 -2.41 -8.06 -13.38
CA GLU A 163 -3.06 -9.09 -14.20
C GLU A 163 -4.47 -9.44 -13.71
N ASN A 164 -4.69 -9.48 -12.39
CA ASN A 164 -5.90 -10.05 -11.79
C ASN A 164 -6.86 -9.02 -11.19
N PHE A 165 -6.41 -7.77 -10.99
CA PHE A 165 -7.21 -6.69 -10.42
C PHE A 165 -7.34 -5.53 -11.39
N SER A 166 -6.24 -4.85 -11.71
CA SER A 166 -6.28 -3.60 -12.47
C SER A 166 -7.03 -3.76 -13.79
N SER A 167 -6.75 -4.83 -14.54
CA SER A 167 -7.45 -5.08 -15.81
C SER A 167 -8.95 -5.37 -15.65
N PRO A 168 -9.40 -6.37 -14.86
CA PRO A 168 -10.84 -6.62 -14.66
C PRO A 168 -11.59 -5.43 -14.04
N SER A 169 -11.04 -4.81 -13.00
CA SER A 169 -11.70 -3.71 -12.27
C SER A 169 -11.95 -2.50 -13.17
N SER A 170 -11.02 -2.17 -14.06
CA SER A 170 -11.16 -1.05 -15.01
C SER A 170 -12.31 -1.21 -16.00
N LEU A 171 -12.78 -2.44 -16.21
CA LEU A 171 -13.89 -2.79 -17.10
C LEU A 171 -15.16 -3.18 -16.32
N SER A 172 -15.16 -3.01 -15.00
CA SER A 172 -16.22 -3.50 -14.11
C SER A 172 -16.50 -5.00 -14.29
N LEU A 173 -15.47 -5.78 -14.61
CA LEU A 173 -15.54 -7.23 -14.73
C LEU A 173 -15.27 -7.89 -13.38
N PRO A 174 -15.86 -9.07 -13.11
CA PRO A 174 -15.58 -9.81 -11.89
C PRO A 174 -14.11 -10.22 -11.76
N LEU A 175 -13.58 -10.19 -10.53
CA LEU A 175 -12.21 -10.63 -10.23
C LEU A 175 -12.02 -12.14 -10.42
N ALA A 176 -13.09 -12.92 -10.30
CA ALA A 176 -13.07 -14.36 -10.49
C ALA A 176 -14.27 -14.84 -11.33
N ASN A 177 -14.02 -15.86 -12.16
CA ASN A 177 -14.96 -16.40 -13.15
C ASN A 177 -15.50 -17.79 -12.76
N SER A 178 -15.09 -18.31 -11.62
CA SER A 178 -15.60 -19.54 -10.99
C SER A 178 -15.03 -19.65 -9.57
N PRO A 179 -15.65 -20.43 -8.67
CA PRO A 179 -15.10 -20.70 -7.33
C PRO A 179 -13.68 -21.24 -7.38
N ARG A 180 -13.40 -22.18 -8.31
CA ARG A 180 -12.06 -22.74 -8.50
C ARG A 180 -11.03 -21.70 -8.93
N HIS A 181 -11.42 -20.74 -9.77
CA HIS A 181 -10.54 -19.64 -10.15
C HIS A 181 -10.21 -18.76 -8.94
N LYS A 182 -11.23 -18.39 -8.14
CA LYS A 182 -11.06 -17.62 -6.90
C LYS A 182 -10.10 -18.33 -5.92
N ASP A 183 -10.31 -19.62 -5.67
CA ASP A 183 -9.43 -20.41 -4.79
C ASP A 183 -7.99 -20.45 -5.30
N SER A 184 -7.81 -20.63 -6.61
CA SER A 184 -6.49 -20.64 -7.24
C SER A 184 -5.77 -19.31 -7.10
N LEU A 185 -6.48 -18.18 -7.26
CA LEU A 185 -5.94 -16.84 -7.06
C LEU A 185 -5.56 -16.60 -5.59
N VAL A 186 -6.43 -16.97 -4.64
CA VAL A 186 -6.13 -16.86 -3.20
C VAL A 186 -4.86 -17.66 -2.86
N LEU A 187 -4.72 -18.88 -3.40
CA LEU A 187 -3.52 -19.69 -3.21
C LEU A 187 -2.28 -19.08 -3.87
N ALA A 188 -2.42 -18.42 -5.02
CA ALA A 188 -1.32 -17.69 -5.67
C ALA A 188 -0.82 -16.53 -4.80
N PHE A 189 -1.73 -15.69 -4.28
CA PHE A 189 -1.39 -14.61 -3.35
C PHE A 189 -0.70 -15.14 -2.09
N LYS A 190 -1.26 -16.18 -1.45
CA LYS A 190 -0.67 -16.78 -0.24
C LYS A 190 0.70 -17.39 -0.49
N ARG A 191 0.91 -18.06 -1.64
CA ARG A 191 2.23 -18.60 -2.01
C ARG A 191 3.24 -17.49 -2.24
N LEU A 192 2.82 -16.43 -2.92
CA LEU A 192 3.67 -15.27 -3.17
C LEU A 192 4.10 -14.59 -1.86
N TYR A 193 3.15 -14.28 -0.97
CA TYR A 193 3.45 -13.63 0.30
C TYR A 193 4.41 -14.45 1.18
N LYS A 194 4.25 -15.78 1.21
CA LYS A 194 5.17 -16.69 1.91
C LYS A 194 6.60 -16.69 1.35
N SER A 195 6.80 -16.26 0.10
CA SER A 195 8.13 -16.16 -0.51
C SER A 195 8.86 -14.87 -0.11
N PHE A 196 8.15 -13.89 0.45
CA PHE A 196 8.75 -12.62 0.82
C PHE A 196 9.64 -12.71 2.08
N PRO A 197 10.67 -11.86 2.19
CA PRO A 197 11.53 -11.80 3.38
C PRO A 197 10.74 -11.56 4.66
N ALA A 198 11.06 -12.30 5.72
CA ALA A 198 10.33 -12.25 6.99
C ALA A 198 10.22 -10.84 7.60
N HIS A 199 11.25 -9.99 7.46
CA HIS A 199 11.22 -8.62 7.97
C HIS A 199 10.18 -7.73 7.28
N LEU A 200 9.76 -8.07 6.05
CA LEU A 200 8.69 -7.37 5.33
C LEU A 200 7.30 -7.91 5.64
N THR A 201 7.20 -9.09 6.27
CA THR A 201 5.92 -9.78 6.53
C THR A 201 5.59 -9.88 8.02
N THR A 202 6.40 -9.29 8.91
CA THR A 202 6.12 -9.21 10.35
C THR A 202 4.86 -8.39 10.61
N LEU A 203 3.89 -8.97 11.31
CA LEU A 203 2.64 -8.29 11.71
C LEU A 203 2.64 -7.86 13.18
N ASP A 204 3.54 -8.40 14.00
CA ASP A 204 3.63 -8.13 15.43
C ASP A 204 3.95 -6.65 15.71
N HIS A 205 3.06 -5.97 16.43
CA HIS A 205 3.20 -4.55 16.70
C HIS A 205 4.39 -4.23 17.60
N THR A 206 4.72 -5.07 18.57
CA THR A 206 5.84 -4.87 19.50
C THR A 206 7.18 -4.97 18.75
N ILE A 207 7.32 -5.94 17.84
CA ILE A 207 8.50 -6.06 17.00
C ILE A 207 8.61 -4.83 16.08
N LEU A 208 7.52 -4.42 15.43
CA LEU A 208 7.52 -3.25 14.55
C LEU A 208 7.85 -1.95 15.30
N GLN A 209 7.39 -1.81 16.55
CA GLN A 209 7.71 -0.66 17.40
C GLN A 209 9.20 -0.61 17.76
N GLN A 210 9.81 -1.76 18.09
CA GLN A 210 11.26 -1.83 18.33
C GLN A 210 12.05 -1.49 17.06
N GLN A 211 11.63 -2.02 15.92
CA GLN A 211 12.24 -1.74 14.63
C GLN A 211 12.04 -0.28 14.19
N ALA A 212 10.93 0.37 14.54
CA ALA A 212 10.67 1.75 14.20
C ALA A 212 11.75 2.71 14.74
N ALA A 213 12.32 2.41 15.90
CA ALA A 213 13.38 3.20 16.51
C ALA A 213 14.76 2.99 15.85
N GLN A 214 15.03 1.78 15.35
CA GLN A 214 16.35 1.39 14.82
C GLN A 214 16.44 1.47 13.29
N HIS A 215 15.38 1.06 12.61
CA HIS A 215 15.28 0.91 11.15
C HIS A 215 13.94 1.46 10.63
N PRO A 216 13.64 2.76 10.83
CA PRO A 216 12.33 3.32 10.53
C PRO A 216 11.90 3.17 9.06
N ARG A 217 12.86 3.14 8.13
CA ARG A 217 12.59 2.89 6.71
C ARG A 217 12.06 1.48 6.45
N ALA A 218 12.66 0.46 7.08
CA ALA A 218 12.24 -0.93 6.93
C ALA A 218 10.84 -1.14 7.52
N THR A 219 10.51 -0.49 8.65
CA THR A 219 9.17 -0.51 9.23
C THR A 219 8.13 0.06 8.26
N ARG A 220 8.40 1.20 7.61
CA ARG A 220 7.48 1.75 6.59
C ARG A 220 7.30 0.83 5.40
N GLN A 221 8.38 0.19 4.93
CA GLN A 221 8.32 -0.79 3.83
C GLN A 221 7.45 -1.99 4.18
N ASN A 222 7.59 -2.52 5.40
CA ASN A 222 6.74 -3.59 5.91
C ASN A 222 5.27 -3.17 5.94
N LEU A 223 4.96 -2.01 6.53
CA LEU A 223 3.57 -1.51 6.62
C LEU A 223 2.98 -1.27 5.23
N PHE A 224 3.78 -0.75 4.29
CA PHE A 224 3.37 -0.53 2.90
C PHE A 224 3.05 -1.84 2.19
N LEU A 225 3.95 -2.84 2.28
CA LEU A 225 3.71 -4.16 1.69
C LEU A 225 2.46 -4.82 2.30
N THR A 226 2.34 -4.76 3.64
CA THR A 226 1.21 -5.33 4.39
C THR A 226 -0.11 -4.72 3.93
N SER A 227 -0.21 -3.40 3.88
CA SER A 227 -1.40 -2.70 3.39
C SER A 227 -1.76 -3.12 1.96
N ASN A 228 -0.80 -3.10 1.02
CA ASN A 228 -1.08 -3.48 -0.37
C ASN A 228 -1.54 -4.95 -0.50
N TYR A 229 -0.84 -5.87 0.17
CA TYR A 229 -1.14 -7.29 0.07
C TYR A 229 -2.51 -7.65 0.65
N TYR A 230 -2.77 -7.22 1.89
CA TYR A 230 -4.02 -7.57 2.58
C TYR A 230 -5.23 -6.83 2.02
N HIS A 231 -5.06 -5.61 1.51
CA HIS A 231 -6.11 -4.91 0.78
C HIS A 231 -6.55 -5.69 -0.47
N CYS A 232 -5.60 -6.18 -1.27
CA CYS A 232 -5.93 -7.02 -2.43
C CYS A 232 -6.59 -8.34 -2.00
N LEU A 233 -6.08 -8.98 -0.94
CA LEU A 233 -6.65 -10.24 -0.44
C LEU A 233 -8.08 -10.07 0.10
N MET A 234 -8.35 -8.96 0.79
CA MET A 234 -9.68 -8.56 1.25
C MET A 234 -10.64 -8.42 0.06
N LEU A 235 -10.27 -7.64 -0.95
CA LEU A 235 -11.07 -7.45 -2.16
C LEU A 235 -11.34 -8.78 -2.88
N LEU A 236 -10.34 -9.67 -2.98
CA LEU A 236 -10.52 -10.99 -3.59
C LEU A 236 -11.50 -11.87 -2.81
N HIS A 237 -11.42 -11.87 -1.47
CA HIS A 237 -12.36 -12.62 -0.63
C HIS A 237 -13.78 -12.06 -0.71
N ALA A 238 -13.92 -10.73 -0.76
CA ALA A 238 -15.20 -10.04 -0.91
C ALA A 238 -15.78 -10.10 -2.33
N ALA A 239 -14.98 -10.44 -3.36
CA ALA A 239 -15.44 -10.45 -4.74
C ALA A 239 -16.53 -11.49 -5.00
N GLU A 240 -17.56 -11.07 -5.74
CA GLU A 240 -18.73 -11.86 -6.11
C GLU A 240 -18.88 -11.94 -7.64
N ASN A 241 -19.48 -13.03 -8.11
CA ASN A 241 -19.89 -13.25 -9.49
C ASN A 241 -21.03 -14.27 -9.49
N GLU A 242 -22.24 -13.80 -9.16
CA GLU A 242 -23.44 -14.66 -9.07
C GLU A 242 -23.66 -15.50 -10.35
N PRO A 243 -23.54 -14.94 -11.58
CA PRO A 243 -23.68 -15.72 -12.81
C PRO A 243 -22.72 -16.91 -12.93
N ALA A 244 -21.55 -16.83 -12.27
CA ALA A 244 -20.55 -17.89 -12.25
C ALA A 244 -20.49 -18.68 -10.93
N GLY A 245 -21.44 -18.44 -10.01
CA GLY A 245 -21.51 -19.07 -8.70
C GLY A 245 -20.38 -18.69 -7.75
N VAL A 246 -19.75 -17.53 -7.92
CA VAL A 246 -18.73 -17.02 -6.99
C VAL A 246 -19.40 -16.19 -5.91
N GLU A 247 -19.30 -16.64 -4.66
CA GLU A 247 -19.82 -15.96 -3.49
C GLU A 247 -18.70 -15.27 -2.70
N ALA A 248 -19.05 -14.22 -1.94
CA ALA A 248 -18.15 -13.59 -0.99
C ALA A 248 -17.82 -14.54 0.17
N ASN A 249 -16.54 -14.62 0.53
CA ASN A 249 -16.14 -15.26 1.79
C ASN A 249 -15.98 -14.17 2.85
N ILE A 250 -17.09 -13.84 3.51
CA ILE A 250 -17.19 -12.72 4.47
C ILE A 250 -16.13 -12.86 5.57
N LYS A 251 -16.02 -14.04 6.20
CA LYS A 251 -15.06 -14.26 7.29
C LYS A 251 -13.63 -13.98 6.85
N SER A 252 -13.18 -14.58 5.74
CA SER A 252 -11.81 -14.36 5.26
C SER A 252 -11.59 -12.95 4.71
N ALA A 253 -12.64 -12.28 4.21
CA ALA A 253 -12.58 -10.87 3.83
C ALA A 253 -12.35 -9.99 5.07
N LEU A 254 -13.06 -10.23 6.17
CA LEU A 254 -12.88 -9.50 7.44
C LEU A 254 -11.50 -9.75 8.04
N GLU A 255 -11.01 -10.99 8.05
CA GLU A 255 -9.66 -11.33 8.53
C GLU A 255 -8.57 -10.61 7.71
N ALA A 256 -8.71 -10.54 6.38
CA ALA A 256 -7.78 -9.81 5.53
C ALA A 256 -7.93 -8.28 5.72
N ALA A 257 -9.16 -7.78 5.84
CA ALA A 257 -9.43 -6.36 6.07
C ALA A 257 -8.81 -5.88 7.38
N HIS A 258 -8.88 -6.69 8.43
CA HIS A 258 -8.25 -6.43 9.73
C HIS A 258 -6.76 -6.16 9.57
N GLU A 259 -6.02 -7.05 8.90
CA GLU A 259 -4.57 -6.87 8.71
C GLU A 259 -4.24 -5.68 7.80
N ALA A 260 -5.09 -5.39 6.80
CA ALA A 260 -4.93 -4.24 5.91
C ALA A 260 -5.06 -2.92 6.68
N ILE A 261 -6.16 -2.74 7.42
CA ILE A 261 -6.44 -1.50 8.15
C ILE A 261 -5.50 -1.33 9.36
N TRP A 262 -5.09 -2.43 9.98
CA TRP A 262 -4.09 -2.38 11.05
C TRP A 262 -2.72 -1.95 10.56
N ALA A 263 -2.37 -2.12 9.28
CA ALA A 263 -1.16 -1.52 8.74
C ALA A 263 -1.21 0.01 8.84
N PHE A 264 -2.37 0.62 8.57
CA PHE A 264 -2.58 2.06 8.77
C PHE A 264 -2.61 2.43 10.26
N PHE A 265 -3.27 1.67 11.13
CA PHE A 265 -3.28 1.98 12.57
C PHE A 265 -1.87 1.91 13.19
N LYS A 266 -1.04 0.94 12.76
CA LYS A 266 0.37 0.86 13.16
C LYS A 266 1.17 2.04 12.60
N LEU A 267 0.92 2.45 11.36
CA LEU A 267 1.53 3.65 10.78
C LEU A 267 1.16 4.90 11.58
N TRP A 268 -0.12 5.08 11.92
CA TRP A 268 -0.62 6.19 12.73
C TRP A 268 0.04 6.22 14.11
N ALA A 269 0.14 5.07 14.79
CA ALA A 269 0.73 4.99 16.12
C ALA A 269 2.25 5.23 16.14
N LEU A 270 2.96 4.85 15.08
CA LEU A 270 4.44 4.94 15.02
C LEU A 270 4.93 6.20 14.31
N TYR A 271 4.15 6.75 13.38
CA TYR A 271 4.51 7.83 12.46
C TYR A 271 3.31 8.75 12.18
N GLU A 272 2.65 9.24 13.22
CA GLU A 272 1.38 9.98 13.15
C GLU A 272 1.35 11.10 12.08
N SER A 273 2.39 11.93 12.02
CA SER A 273 2.46 13.02 11.03
C SER A 273 2.53 12.54 9.60
N GLU A 274 3.23 11.45 9.35
CA GLU A 274 3.32 10.85 8.03
C GLU A 274 2.00 10.21 7.64
N ALA A 275 1.38 9.50 8.58
CA ALA A 275 0.07 8.90 8.40
C ALA A 275 -1.00 9.97 8.08
N GLY A 276 -0.90 11.15 8.70
CA GLY A 276 -1.80 12.28 8.50
C GLY A 276 -1.73 12.96 7.13
N VAL A 277 -0.62 12.82 6.39
CA VAL A 277 -0.47 13.39 5.03
C VAL A 277 -0.46 12.34 3.92
N TRP A 278 -0.16 11.08 4.25
CA TRP A 278 -0.01 10.04 3.23
C TRP A 278 -1.37 9.57 2.72
N TRP A 279 -1.81 10.20 1.65
CA TRP A 279 -3.17 10.04 1.13
C TRP A 279 -3.52 8.59 0.76
N VAL A 280 -2.59 7.84 0.16
CA VAL A 280 -2.81 6.44 -0.24
C VAL A 280 -3.21 5.57 0.95
N PHE A 281 -2.52 5.70 2.08
CA PHE A 281 -2.84 4.93 3.28
C PHE A 281 -4.18 5.34 3.88
N GLN A 282 -4.43 6.65 3.99
CA GLN A 282 -5.68 7.15 4.54
C GLN A 282 -6.88 6.75 3.69
N HIS A 283 -6.75 6.85 2.37
CA HIS A 283 -7.80 6.49 1.44
C HIS A 283 -8.12 5.01 1.51
N ARG A 284 -7.10 4.14 1.52
CA ARG A 284 -7.31 2.68 1.65
C ARG A 284 -7.88 2.29 2.99
N ALA A 285 -7.39 2.85 4.09
CA ALA A 285 -7.95 2.57 5.41
C ALA A 285 -9.43 2.96 5.51
N PHE A 286 -9.83 4.06 4.85
CA PHE A 286 -11.23 4.42 4.71
C PHE A 286 -12.02 3.40 3.89
N GLU A 287 -11.50 2.95 2.73
CA GLU A 287 -12.17 1.92 1.90
C GLU A 287 -12.28 0.57 2.60
N GLU A 288 -11.24 0.17 3.34
CA GLU A 288 -11.20 -1.04 4.16
C GLU A 288 -12.27 -0.97 5.25
N ALA A 289 -12.35 0.15 6.00
CA ALA A 289 -13.38 0.35 7.02
C ALA A 289 -14.79 0.37 6.42
N LEU A 290 -14.97 0.99 5.26
CA LEU A 290 -16.25 1.06 4.58
C LEU A 290 -16.70 -0.35 4.10
N LEU A 291 -15.79 -1.13 3.52
CA LEU A 291 -16.08 -2.50 3.12
C LEU A 291 -16.41 -3.38 4.33
N ILE A 292 -15.65 -3.26 5.43
CA ILE A 292 -15.98 -3.95 6.68
C ILE A 292 -17.40 -3.59 7.11
N ALA A 293 -17.76 -2.31 7.20
CA ALA A 293 -19.10 -1.89 7.61
C ALA A 293 -20.20 -2.47 6.72
N HIS A 294 -19.99 -2.51 5.40
CA HIS A 294 -20.93 -3.13 4.46
C HIS A 294 -21.06 -4.65 4.67
N LEU A 295 -19.94 -5.36 4.87
CA LEU A 295 -19.95 -6.80 5.15
C LEU A 295 -20.66 -7.13 6.47
N LEU A 296 -20.55 -6.25 7.47
CA LEU A 296 -21.20 -6.39 8.78
C LEU A 296 -22.66 -5.90 8.81
N ALA A 297 -23.14 -5.25 7.75
CA ALA A 297 -24.55 -4.87 7.61
C ALA A 297 -25.44 -6.06 7.18
N VAL A 298 -24.83 -7.14 6.69
CA VAL A 298 -25.52 -8.38 6.35
C VAL A 298 -25.47 -9.32 7.56
N PRO A 299 -26.61 -9.87 8.02
CA PRO A 299 -26.62 -10.82 9.13
C PRO A 299 -25.71 -12.02 8.81
N PRO A 300 -24.85 -12.46 9.74
CA PRO A 300 -24.06 -13.65 9.51
C PRO A 300 -24.99 -14.85 9.29
N PRO A 301 -24.61 -15.82 8.44
CA PRO A 301 -25.35 -17.07 8.33
C PRO A 301 -25.52 -17.66 9.74
N MET A 302 -26.77 -18.02 10.08
CA MET A 302 -27.24 -18.36 11.43
C MET A 302 -26.14 -19.00 12.29
N PRO A 303 -25.90 -18.49 13.52
CA PRO A 303 -24.86 -19.02 14.38
C PRO A 303 -25.09 -20.52 14.60
N MET A 304 -24.09 -21.33 14.26
CA MET A 304 -24.07 -22.73 14.61
C MET A 304 -24.26 -22.83 16.13
N PRO A 305 -25.20 -23.64 16.64
CA PRO A 305 -25.39 -23.77 18.08
C PRO A 305 -24.06 -24.19 18.71
N MET A 306 -23.53 -23.35 19.60
CA MET A 306 -22.38 -23.69 20.44
C MET A 306 -22.66 -25.05 21.11
N PRO A 307 -21.69 -25.98 21.17
CA PRO A 307 -21.87 -27.20 21.94
C PRO A 307 -22.16 -26.75 23.37
N GLN A 308 -23.29 -27.17 23.94
CA GLN A 308 -23.63 -26.97 25.34
C GLN A 308 -22.51 -27.56 26.21
N GLY A 309 -21.57 -26.71 26.61
CA GLY A 309 -20.61 -27.00 27.67
C GLY A 309 -21.35 -26.94 29.00
N VAL A 310 -21.44 -28.10 29.64
CA VAL A 310 -22.06 -28.37 30.95
C VAL A 310 -21.63 -27.35 32.01
N GLY A 311 -22.57 -26.61 32.61
CA GLY A 311 -22.31 -25.92 33.88
C GLY A 311 -23.09 -24.64 34.21
N VAL A 312 -24.34 -24.81 34.64
CA VAL A 312 -25.09 -24.03 35.66
C VAL A 312 -24.99 -22.49 35.67
N GLY A 313 -26.08 -21.81 35.29
CA GLY A 313 -26.36 -20.43 35.73
C GLY A 313 -27.35 -19.67 34.85
N VAL A 314 -28.57 -19.53 35.37
CA VAL A 314 -29.71 -18.73 34.88
C VAL A 314 -29.32 -17.42 34.18
N GLY A 315 -29.78 -17.23 32.93
CA GLY A 315 -30.00 -15.90 32.33
C GLY A 315 -29.36 -15.65 30.96
N GLY A 316 -30.14 -15.80 29.89
CA GLY A 316 -29.85 -15.27 28.55
C GLY A 316 -29.18 -16.26 27.60
N VAL A 317 -29.88 -16.67 26.55
CA VAL A 317 -29.25 -17.24 25.35
C VAL A 317 -28.52 -16.09 24.67
N GLY A 318 -27.28 -15.84 25.08
CA GLY A 318 -26.39 -14.93 24.37
C GLY A 318 -26.05 -15.54 23.03
N VAL A 319 -26.60 -14.98 21.96
CA VAL A 319 -26.16 -15.26 20.60
C VAL A 319 -24.78 -14.62 20.45
N GLY A 320 -23.72 -15.38 20.72
CA GLY A 320 -22.35 -14.89 20.57
C GLY A 320 -21.95 -14.87 19.09
N PHE A 321 -21.54 -13.72 18.58
CA PHE A 321 -20.92 -13.61 17.25
C PHE A 321 -19.49 -14.18 17.29
N ASP A 322 -19.01 -14.69 16.14
CA ASP A 322 -17.60 -15.08 15.98
C ASP A 322 -16.69 -13.86 16.23
N ALA A 323 -15.57 -14.07 16.92
CA ALA A 323 -14.69 -13.01 17.41
C ALA A 323 -14.22 -12.05 16.30
N VAL A 324 -14.05 -12.57 15.08
CA VAL A 324 -13.68 -11.78 13.89
C VAL A 324 -14.69 -10.67 13.58
N TYR A 325 -16.00 -10.93 13.77
CA TYR A 325 -17.03 -9.93 13.48
C TYR A 325 -17.04 -8.79 14.49
N VAL A 326 -16.84 -9.12 15.77
CA VAL A 326 -16.73 -8.12 16.86
C VAL A 326 -15.49 -7.27 16.64
N GLN A 327 -14.34 -7.89 16.36
CA GLN A 327 -13.09 -7.21 16.08
C GLN A 327 -13.19 -6.28 14.86
N ALA A 328 -13.83 -6.74 13.79
CA ALA A 328 -14.02 -5.93 12.60
C ALA A 328 -14.90 -4.69 12.87
N LYS A 329 -15.93 -4.81 13.73
CA LYS A 329 -16.72 -3.65 14.17
C LYS A 329 -15.86 -2.65 14.96
N GLU A 330 -14.98 -3.14 15.83
CA GLU A 330 -14.04 -2.30 16.57
C GLU A 330 -13.04 -1.59 15.65
N ASP A 331 -12.59 -2.23 14.57
CA ASP A 331 -11.71 -1.62 13.58
C ASP A 331 -12.37 -0.42 12.89
N VAL A 332 -13.65 -0.53 12.51
CA VAL A 332 -14.40 0.60 11.93
C VAL A 332 -14.57 1.73 12.95
N ALA A 333 -14.88 1.40 14.20
CA ALA A 333 -15.01 2.39 15.27
C ALA A 333 -13.68 3.14 15.50
N ARG A 334 -12.55 2.42 15.50
CA ARG A 334 -11.21 3.02 15.60
C ARG A 334 -10.90 3.92 14.41
N MET A 335 -11.28 3.53 13.20
CA MET A 335 -11.08 4.38 12.03
C MET A 335 -11.85 5.69 12.15
N LEU A 336 -13.10 5.65 12.62
CA LEU A 336 -13.88 6.86 12.91
C LEU A 336 -13.21 7.76 13.96
N GLU A 337 -12.65 7.17 15.03
CA GLU A 337 -11.89 7.91 16.04
C GLU A 337 -10.64 8.59 15.46
N ILE A 338 -9.90 7.89 14.59
CA ILE A 338 -8.74 8.47 13.90
C ILE A 338 -9.17 9.60 12.97
N MET A 339 -10.26 9.44 12.21
CA MET A 339 -10.79 10.50 11.34
C MET A 339 -11.20 11.75 12.12
N ASP A 340 -11.68 11.59 13.36
CA ASP A 340 -11.96 12.70 14.28
C ASP A 340 -10.70 13.45 14.72
N ARG A 341 -9.61 12.72 15.01
CA ARG A 341 -8.34 13.30 15.45
C ARG A 341 -7.51 13.88 14.30
N ASN A 342 -7.58 13.25 13.13
CA ASN A 342 -6.79 13.57 11.94
C ASN A 342 -7.24 14.87 11.24
N PHE A 343 -8.24 15.58 11.78
CA PHE A 343 -8.65 16.91 11.33
C PHE A 343 -7.50 17.95 11.29
N ARG A 344 -6.34 17.65 11.92
CA ARG A 344 -5.22 18.58 12.08
C ARG A 344 -4.13 18.51 11.01
N TYR A 345 -4.09 17.50 10.12
CA TYR A 345 -2.88 17.18 9.34
C TYR A 345 -2.93 17.34 7.82
N GLY A 346 -3.97 17.98 7.27
CA GLY A 346 -3.94 18.48 5.89
C GLY A 346 -4.67 17.61 4.87
N GLY A 347 -5.54 18.26 4.12
CA GLY A 347 -6.45 17.70 3.12
C GLY A 347 -7.64 18.64 2.94
N SER A 348 -8.41 18.51 1.85
CA SER A 348 -9.65 19.28 1.71
C SER A 348 -10.58 18.95 2.87
N LEU A 349 -10.88 19.95 3.71
CA LEU A 349 -11.74 19.84 4.88
C LEU A 349 -13.09 19.18 4.55
N GLU A 350 -13.57 19.45 3.34
CA GLU A 350 -14.80 18.93 2.79
C GLU A 350 -14.70 17.43 2.51
N MET A 351 -13.65 16.97 1.85
CA MET A 351 -13.47 15.53 1.58
C MET A 351 -13.38 14.72 2.87
N HIS A 352 -12.61 15.18 3.87
CA HIS A 352 -12.52 14.49 5.16
C HIS A 352 -13.88 14.40 5.86
N ARG A 353 -14.66 15.49 5.81
CA ARG A 353 -16.02 15.52 6.35
C ARG A 353 -16.93 14.52 5.63
N THR A 354 -16.96 14.55 4.30
CA THR A 354 -17.79 13.64 3.49
C THR A 354 -17.42 12.18 3.74
N ARG A 355 -16.13 11.82 3.72
CA ARG A 355 -15.69 10.45 4.03
C ARG A 355 -16.14 10.02 5.42
N LYS A 356 -15.99 10.89 6.43
CA LYS A 356 -16.42 10.58 7.79
C LYS A 356 -17.93 10.36 7.89
N GLU A 357 -18.72 11.23 7.26
CA GLU A 357 -20.19 11.12 7.23
C GLU A 357 -20.62 9.79 6.59
N VAL A 358 -20.05 9.45 5.43
CA VAL A 358 -20.31 8.17 4.74
C VAL A 358 -19.96 6.97 5.62
N LEU A 359 -18.77 6.97 6.25
CA LEU A 359 -18.38 5.85 7.11
C LEU A 359 -19.29 5.74 8.34
N LYS A 360 -19.70 6.87 8.92
CA LYS A 360 -20.61 6.91 10.06
C LYS A 360 -21.99 6.33 9.70
N GLU A 361 -22.55 6.73 8.57
CA GLU A 361 -23.81 6.16 8.07
C GLU A 361 -23.71 4.65 7.83
N ALA A 362 -22.59 4.18 7.28
CA ALA A 362 -22.35 2.75 7.09
C ALA A 362 -22.22 2.01 8.44
N PHE A 363 -21.54 2.60 9.41
CA PHE A 363 -21.37 2.03 10.76
C PHE A 363 -22.71 1.89 11.50
N GLU A 364 -23.63 2.85 11.35
CA GLU A 364 -24.97 2.80 11.94
C GLU A 364 -25.85 1.68 11.36
N ARG A 365 -25.49 1.13 10.19
CA ARG A 365 -26.20 0.02 9.54
C ARG A 365 -25.67 -1.36 9.92
N ILE A 366 -24.59 -1.46 10.71
CA ILE A 366 -24.04 -2.73 11.18
C ILE A 366 -25.08 -3.45 12.06
N VAL A 367 -25.31 -4.74 11.78
CA VAL A 367 -26.36 -5.54 12.46
C VAL A 367 -25.83 -6.48 13.55
N ILE A 368 -24.55 -6.32 13.91
CA ILE A 368 -23.81 -7.15 14.88
C ILE A 368 -23.69 -6.45 16.23
#